data_AF-A0A9D7CGJ0-F1
#
_entry.id   AF-A0A9D7CGJ0-F1
#
_cell.length_a   1.000
_cell.length_b   1.000
_cell.length_c   1.000
_cell.angle_alpha   90.00
_cell.angle_beta   90.00
_cell.angle_gamma   90.00
#
_symmetry.space_group_name_H-M   'P 1'
#
loop_
_entity.id
_entity.type
_entity.pdbx_description
1 polymer ?
#
loop_
_entity_poly.entity_id
_entity_poly.type
_entity_poly.pdbx_seq_one_letter_code
_entity_poly.pdbx_strand_id
1 'polypeptide(L)' 'MRFTSNRIGSMAAAIALTVGVSSLGGAQQAETGPKIGDMAPDFTLRGVTSDGPMREAIKLSSYRGNTVVLAFFFKARTKG' A
#
# COMPACT_ATOMS: atom_id res chain seq x y z
N MET A 1 51.29 57.62 0.40
CA MET A 1 51.90 56.29 0.67
C MET A 1 51.15 55.71 1.87
N ARG A 2 50.43 54.56 1.81
CA ARG A 2 50.89 53.17 1.54
C ARG A 2 52.07 52.81 2.48
N PHE A 3 52.09 51.83 3.37
CA PHE A 3 51.34 50.58 3.63
C PHE A 3 51.38 50.29 5.17
N THR A 4 50.63 49.40 5.84
CA THR A 4 49.40 48.60 5.59
C THR A 4 48.84 48.08 6.94
N SER A 5 47.61 47.57 7.00
CA SER A 5 47.06 46.84 8.16
C SER A 5 47.53 45.38 8.23
N ASN A 6 47.62 44.82 9.44
CA ASN A 6 46.86 43.63 9.87
C ASN A 6 47.32 43.07 11.22
N ARG A 7 46.41 42.99 12.21
CA ARG A 7 46.06 41.74 12.90
C ARG A 7 44.57 41.76 13.22
N ILE A 8 43.83 40.83 12.62
CA ILE A 8 42.39 40.69 12.79
C ILE A 8 42.13 39.98 14.12
N GLY A 9 41.39 40.64 15.01
CA GLY A 9 40.93 40.05 16.27
C GLY A 9 39.77 39.07 16.03
N SER A 10 39.62 38.11 16.94
CA SER A 10 38.63 37.04 16.87
C SER A 10 37.19 37.54 16.90
N MET A 11 36.34 37.03 16.00
CA MET A 11 34.94 36.75 16.31
C MET A 11 34.56 35.39 15.73
N ALA A 12 34.14 34.48 16.60
CA ALA A 12 33.49 33.24 16.18
C ALA A 12 32.06 33.57 15.71
N ALA A 13 31.70 33.11 14.51
CA ALA A 13 30.32 33.15 14.02
C ALA A 13 29.76 31.72 14.04
N ALA A 14 28.64 31.52 14.72
CA ALA A 14 28.08 30.20 14.97
C ALA A 14 27.10 29.75 13.87
N ILE A 15 27.17 28.45 13.57
CA ILE A 15 26.04 27.52 13.33
C ILE A 15 24.85 28.03 12.50
N ALA A 16 24.68 27.42 11.32
CA ALA A 16 23.35 27.02 10.83
C ALA A 16 23.48 25.77 9.92
N LEU A 17 23.34 24.57 10.50
CA LEU A 17 23.08 23.37 9.68
C LEU A 17 21.62 23.41 9.21
N THR A 18 21.40 23.76 7.95
CA THR A 18 20.09 23.62 7.30
C THR A 18 19.84 22.15 6.97
N VAL A 19 19.34 21.39 7.95
CA VAL A 19 18.82 20.04 7.71
C VAL A 19 17.59 20.16 6.82
N GLY A 20 17.74 19.83 5.55
CA GLY A 20 16.63 19.73 4.61
C GLY A 20 15.70 18.60 5.03
N VAL A 21 14.59 18.94 5.69
CA VAL A 21 13.51 17.99 5.95
C VAL A 21 12.83 17.70 4.61
N SER A 22 13.31 16.67 3.92
CA SER A 22 12.57 16.04 2.83
C SER A 22 11.27 15.51 3.40
N SER A 23 10.15 16.18 3.10
CA SER A 23 8.83 15.69 3.45
C SER A 23 8.62 14.35 2.77
N LEU A 24 8.64 13.27 3.56
CA LEU A 24 8.21 11.94 3.12
C LEU A 24 6.69 11.99 2.93
N GLY A 25 6.28 12.54 1.79
CA GLY A 25 4.91 12.44 1.30
C GLY A 25 4.62 10.99 0.97
N GLY A 26 4.18 10.23 1.98
CA GLY A 26 3.67 8.89 1.78
C GLY A 26 2.52 8.95 0.79
N ALA A 27 2.69 8.33 -0.37
CA ALA A 27 1.63 8.24 -1.36
C ALA A 27 0.44 7.52 -0.72
N GLN A 28 -0.67 8.24 -0.54
CA GLN A 28 -1.85 7.69 0.10
C GLN A 28 -2.42 6.61 -0.81
N GLN A 29 -2.19 5.35 -0.44
CA GLN A 29 -2.52 4.20 -1.28
C GLN A 29 -4.03 4.17 -1.51
N ALA A 30 -4.44 4.27 -2.77
CA ALA A 30 -5.85 4.35 -3.14
C ALA A 30 -6.60 3.12 -2.60
N GLU A 31 -7.70 3.37 -1.89
CA GLU A 31 -8.50 2.33 -1.24
C GLU A 31 -9.05 1.38 -2.31
N THR A 32 -8.44 0.19 -2.39
CA THR A 32 -8.60 -0.73 -3.53
C THR A 32 -9.42 -1.95 -3.09
N GLY A 33 -10.73 -1.76 -3.02
CA GLY A 33 -11.69 -2.82 -2.69
C GLY A 33 -13.15 -2.37 -2.71
N PRO A 34 -14.11 -3.29 -2.56
CA PRO A 34 -15.52 -2.96 -2.36
C PRO A 34 -15.70 -2.18 -1.05
N LYS A 35 -16.54 -1.14 -1.06
CA LYS A 35 -16.81 -0.33 0.13
C LYS A 35 -17.83 -1.02 1.04
N ILE A 36 -17.76 -0.72 2.33
CA ILE A 36 -18.73 -1.21 3.31
C ILE A 36 -20.10 -0.55 3.01
N GLY A 37 -21.15 -1.37 2.94
CA GLY A 37 -22.52 -0.93 2.65
C GLY A 37 -22.90 -0.94 1.16
N ASP A 38 -21.94 -0.91 0.25
CA ASP A 38 -22.20 -1.10 -1.18
C ASP A 38 -22.64 -2.54 -1.47
N MET A 39 -23.50 -2.72 -2.49
CA MET A 39 -23.86 -4.06 -2.94
C MET A 39 -22.64 -4.76 -3.53
N ALA A 40 -22.29 -5.93 -2.99
CA ALA A 40 -21.21 -6.77 -3.50
C ALA A 40 -21.41 -7.07 -5.00
N PRO A 41 -20.40 -6.83 -5.88
CA PRO A 41 -20.50 -7.17 -7.29
C PRO A 41 -20.72 -8.67 -7.51
N ASP A 42 -21.65 -9.02 -8.40
CA ASP A 42 -21.89 -10.42 -8.77
C ASP A 42 -20.72 -10.94 -9.62
N PHE A 43 -20.26 -12.14 -9.31
CA PHE A 43 -19.15 -12.79 -10.02
C PHE A 43 -19.41 -14.29 -10.15
N THR A 44 -18.68 -14.94 -11.05
CA THR A 44 -18.73 -16.39 -11.28
C THR A 44 -17.32 -16.96 -11.25
N LEU A 45 -17.10 -18.03 -10.50
CA LEU A 45 -15.82 -18.74 -10.37
C LEU A 45 -15.97 -20.20 -10.82
N ARG A 46 -14.92 -20.75 -11.44
CA ARG A 46 -14.81 -22.19 -11.65
C ARG A 46 -14.40 -22.86 -10.34
N GLY A 47 -15.28 -23.69 -9.77
CA GLY A 47 -14.95 -24.48 -8.59
C GLY A 47 -13.88 -25.54 -8.90
N VAL A 48 -13.01 -25.81 -7.93
CA VAL A 48 -11.99 -26.87 -8.00
C VAL A 48 -11.94 -27.59 -6.65
N THR A 49 -11.90 -28.92 -6.68
CA THR A 49 -11.84 -29.81 -5.52
C THR A 49 -10.59 -30.70 -5.61
N SER A 50 -10.37 -31.59 -4.63
CA SER A 50 -9.34 -32.64 -4.70
C SER A 50 -9.47 -33.51 -5.96
N ASP A 51 -10.70 -33.72 -6.40
CA ASP A 51 -11.05 -34.64 -7.49
C ASP A 51 -11.00 -33.94 -8.86
N GLY A 52 -10.61 -32.66 -8.88
CA GLY A 52 -10.47 -31.82 -10.05
C GLY A 52 -11.52 -30.70 -10.15
N PRO A 53 -11.64 -30.07 -11.33
CA PRO A 53 -12.56 -28.97 -11.56
C PRO A 53 -14.02 -29.42 -11.51
N MET A 54 -14.87 -28.61 -10.86
CA MET A 54 -16.32 -28.82 -10.82
C MET A 54 -16.93 -28.62 -12.22
N ARG A 55 -18.03 -29.35 -12.50
CA ARG A 55 -18.85 -29.14 -13.71
C ARG A 55 -19.59 -27.82 -13.68
N GLU A 56 -20.16 -27.49 -12.52
CA GLU A 56 -20.92 -26.27 -12.31
C GLU A 56 -20.02 -25.14 -11.81
N ALA A 57 -20.32 -23.92 -12.24
CA ALA A 57 -19.64 -22.72 -11.79
C ALA A 57 -20.35 -22.12 -10.55
N ILE A 58 -19.56 -21.58 -9.63
CA ILE A 58 -20.05 -20.98 -8.40
C ILE A 58 -20.34 -19.50 -8.67
N LYS A 59 -21.58 -19.06 -8.43
CA LYS A 59 -22.02 -17.67 -8.67
C LYS A 59 -22.42 -16.99 -7.35
N LEU A 60 -21.95 -15.76 -7.11
CA LEU A 60 -22.24 -15.06 -5.85
C LEU A 60 -23.74 -14.89 -5.62
N SER A 61 -24.48 -14.49 -6.65
CA SER A 61 -25.94 -14.32 -6.58
C SER A 61 -26.74 -15.59 -6.22
N SER A 62 -26.17 -16.80 -6.34
CA SER A 62 -26.81 -18.04 -5.86
C SER A 62 -26.85 -18.13 -4.32
N TYR A 63 -26.08 -17.31 -3.60
CA TYR A 63 -26.04 -17.28 -2.13
C TYR A 63 -26.84 -16.14 -1.51
N ARG A 64 -27.70 -15.44 -2.27
CA ARG A 64 -28.56 -14.36 -1.73
C ARG A 64 -29.35 -14.84 -0.51
N GLY A 65 -29.38 -14.01 0.53
CA GLY A 65 -29.97 -14.34 1.83
C GLY A 65 -29.00 -14.95 2.84
N ASN A 66 -27.81 -15.40 2.41
CA ASN A 66 -26.77 -15.93 3.31
C ASN A 66 -25.67 -14.90 3.55
N THR A 67 -25.02 -14.95 4.72
CA THR A 67 -23.74 -14.29 4.96
C THR A 67 -22.63 -15.09 4.29
N VAL A 68 -21.87 -14.46 3.39
CA VAL A 68 -20.79 -15.09 2.62
C VAL A 68 -19.46 -14.44 2.98
N VAL A 69 -18.43 -15.26 3.23
CA VAL A 69 -17.07 -14.79 3.51
C VAL A 69 -16.18 -15.12 2.30
N LEU A 70 -15.48 -14.12 1.77
CA LEU A 70 -14.54 -14.28 0.65
C LEU A 70 -13.11 -14.31 1.18
N ALA A 71 -12.48 -15.48 1.14
CA ALA A 71 -11.09 -15.68 1.56
C ALA A 71 -10.16 -15.72 0.33
N PHE A 72 -9.24 -14.76 0.24
CA PHE A 72 -8.27 -14.68 -0.85
C PHE A 72 -6.94 -15.33 -0.47
N PHE A 73 -6.49 -16.30 -1.26
CA PHE A 73 -5.23 -17.02 -1.04
C PHE A 73 -4.25 -16.74 -2.19
N PHE A 74 -3.47 -15.66 -2.07
CA PHE A 74 -2.53 -15.20 -3.12
C PHE A 74 -1.41 -16.20 -3.47
N LYS A 75 -1.12 -17.15 -2.56
CA LYS A 75 -0.19 -18.25 -2.80
C LYS A 75 -0.94 -19.57 -2.69
N ALA A 76 -0.95 -20.33 -3.78
CA ALA A 76 -1.47 -21.69 -3.77
C ALA A 76 -0.70 -22.52 -2.73
N ARG A 77 -1.42 -23.12 -1.78
CA ARG A 77 -0.87 -24.06 -0.78
C ARG A 77 -0.77 -25.46 -1.39
N THR A 78 -0.05 -25.58 -2.51
CA THR A 78 0.32 -26.89 -3.04
C THR A 78 1.37 -27.53 -2.13
N LYS A 79 1.45 -28.86 -2.12
CA LYS A 79 2.68 -29.53 -1.67
C LYS A 79 3.81 -29.11 -2.63
N GLY A 80 5.02 -28.96 -2.09
CA GLY A 80 6.24 -28.82 -2.87
C GLY A 80 6.66 -30.15 -3.48
#